data_AF-A0A0C2J273-F1
#
_entry.id   AF-A0A0C2J273-F1
#
_cell.length_a   1.000
_cell.length_b   1.000
_cell.length_c   1.000
_cell.angle_alpha   90.00
_cell.angle_beta   90.00
_cell.angle_gamma   90.00
#
_symmetry.space_group_name_H-M   'P 1'
#
loop_
_entity.id
_entity.type
_entity.pdbx_description
1 polymer ?
#
loop_
_entity_poly.entity_id
_entity_poly.type
_entity_poly.pdbx_seq_one_letter_code
_entity_poly.pdbx_strand_id
1 'polypeptide(L)'
;MDLVEQDIFKSGSKRENEKENQEAIDYYINKLKCDLPTQREAVLFMMNRFLEYNDPKIDQLFIELFPDKLLLEFRMMGGDMTNLTNFTRFQDNIDLFFLVITFLFRNQNLVTHGKAILLFELFIKLTKIKCPVPFTYPDRIIDSIINCLSYEPNQILFIHENGALNYFTFFNTKNYIHTTTFWTLCDRLYSLKRSSSSLLCRDKLKENLNHIITIFNIRYDENCAAVIFTFLRMLCRLRLLEEIELDIDHLYNITVNEIWNKTYTSYRFYPKYFPFLSKIWSGIFNRSRNNIQIESINELVVFGAIFSIGVANKLRNLGMNEEWELTKNEWQRWYIIYFTLVAFPIINHTLRTWLHNVLTELHDSLKGFFEIRPINLHNFTSKYIIVQYYIKSIVTLEKKIIPLEIYAFKSFFAYFENDPLLALHKSCLSSHFMYAVKNRLEFSEVYLAKNPAEFQSFIKSLIIPLSDERLTSRLQEQKETFLNEYLKSSELALIKDDFFKSVFSKCANHLSKTCIDKKPDDSDYAQCKIFKQVFTRIVVSLNESYIMDKDTVDSCLALCQIDMRESSKIQPIQNNSLSISQFLEDSKNYKNVSFSILLKWFTLIYELKFIFGDTNSKFDNLNLARLI
;
A
#
# COMPACT_ATOMS: atom_id res chain seq x y z
N MET A 1 -35.48 -6.58 55.97
CA MET A 1 -35.40 -5.34 56.76
C MET A 1 -34.22 -4.48 56.30
N ASP A 2 -33.14 -5.08 55.81
CA ASP A 2 -31.92 -4.41 55.31
C ASP A 2 -32.05 -3.61 54.00
N LEU A 3 -33.16 -3.71 53.26
CA LEU A 3 -33.38 -2.92 52.04
C LEU A 3 -33.97 -1.53 52.31
N VAL A 4 -34.68 -1.35 53.43
CA VAL A 4 -35.32 -0.07 53.77
C VAL A 4 -34.31 0.91 54.39
N GLU A 5 -33.32 0.41 55.13
CA GLU A 5 -32.26 1.27 55.69
C GLU A 5 -31.27 1.77 54.63
N GLN A 6 -31.00 1.01 53.56
CA GLN A 6 -30.15 1.49 52.46
C GLN A 6 -30.81 2.61 51.63
N ASP A 7 -32.13 2.59 51.49
CA ASP A 7 -32.86 3.66 50.79
C ASP A 7 -32.95 4.95 51.62
N ILE A 8 -33.06 4.83 52.95
CA ILE A 8 -33.04 6.01 53.84
C ILE A 8 -31.66 6.67 53.84
N PHE A 9 -30.56 5.90 53.89
CA PHE A 9 -29.20 6.44 53.84
C PHE A 9 -28.86 7.12 52.50
N LYS A 10 -29.34 6.55 51.38
CA LYS A 10 -29.20 7.17 50.05
C LYS A 10 -30.03 8.45 49.91
N SER A 11 -31.19 8.53 50.57
CA SER A 11 -32.06 9.71 50.51
C SER A 11 -31.51 10.92 51.29
N GLY A 12 -30.83 10.70 52.42
CA GLY A 12 -30.18 11.75 53.21
C GLY A 12 -29.00 12.39 52.47
N SER A 13 -28.11 11.55 51.94
CA SER A 13 -26.97 12.00 51.12
C SER A 13 -27.40 12.77 49.86
N LYS A 14 -28.56 12.44 49.27
CA LYS A 14 -29.10 13.16 48.12
C LYS A 14 -29.57 14.59 48.47
N ARG A 15 -30.23 14.77 49.61
CA ARG A 15 -30.75 16.10 50.04
C ARG A 15 -29.64 17.07 50.45
N GLU A 16 -28.63 16.59 51.15
CA GLU A 16 -27.46 17.41 51.51
C GLU A 16 -26.73 17.90 50.24
N ASN A 17 -26.57 17.00 49.27
CA ASN A 17 -25.99 17.35 47.96
C ASN A 17 -26.81 18.40 47.19
N GLU A 18 -28.15 18.34 47.23
CA GLU A 18 -29.02 19.32 46.56
C GLU A 18 -28.87 20.72 47.15
N LYS A 19 -28.79 20.83 48.49
CA LYS A 19 -28.61 22.13 49.17
C LYS A 19 -27.24 22.74 48.83
N GLU A 20 -26.17 21.96 48.94
CA GLU A 20 -24.82 22.41 48.60
C GLU A 20 -24.70 22.79 47.11
N ASN A 21 -25.37 22.06 46.22
CA ASN A 21 -25.41 22.40 44.80
C ASN A 21 -26.10 23.75 44.57
N GLN A 22 -27.21 24.01 45.27
CA GLN A 22 -27.90 25.30 45.18
C GLN A 22 -27.02 26.43 45.73
N GLU A 23 -26.36 26.23 46.87
CA GLU A 23 -25.43 27.21 47.44
C GLU A 23 -24.29 27.55 46.47
N ALA A 24 -23.78 26.55 45.73
CA ALA A 24 -22.75 26.78 44.73
C ALA A 24 -23.25 27.55 43.50
N ILE A 25 -24.48 27.27 43.05
CA ILE A 25 -25.15 28.02 41.99
C ILE A 25 -25.36 29.48 42.43
N ASP A 26 -25.88 29.69 43.64
CA ASP A 26 -26.13 31.02 44.18
C ASP A 26 -24.82 31.81 44.34
N TYR A 27 -23.76 31.15 44.81
CA TYR A 27 -22.42 31.74 44.86
C TYR A 27 -21.95 32.18 43.47
N TYR A 28 -22.03 31.30 42.48
CA TYR A 28 -21.66 31.62 41.10
C TYR A 28 -22.42 32.85 40.60
N ILE A 29 -23.76 32.84 40.67
CA ILE A 29 -24.64 33.92 40.19
C ILE A 29 -24.31 35.26 40.86
N ASN A 30 -24.16 35.27 42.19
CA ASN A 30 -23.92 36.49 42.95
C ASN A 30 -22.58 37.15 42.60
N LYS A 31 -21.57 36.34 42.24
CA LYS A 31 -20.21 36.81 41.96
C LYS A 31 -19.98 37.24 40.50
N LEU A 32 -20.91 36.97 39.58
CA LEU A 32 -20.79 37.37 38.17
C LEU A 32 -20.70 38.89 37.96
N LYS A 33 -21.28 39.70 38.86
CA LYS A 33 -21.26 41.17 38.75
C LYS A 33 -20.02 41.82 39.37
N CYS A 34 -19.14 41.04 39.99
CA CYS A 34 -17.96 41.54 40.68
C CYS A 34 -16.81 41.90 39.71
N ASP A 35 -15.63 42.13 40.27
CA ASP A 35 -14.38 42.33 39.55
C ASP A 35 -13.84 41.01 38.95
N LEU A 36 -12.89 41.13 38.00
CA LEU A 36 -12.40 39.99 37.23
C LEU A 36 -11.79 38.88 38.10
N PRO A 37 -10.98 39.15 39.15
CA PRO A 37 -10.49 38.10 40.06
C PRO A 37 -11.62 37.30 40.72
N THR A 38 -12.63 37.99 41.26
CA THR A 38 -13.80 37.35 41.89
C THR A 38 -14.60 36.52 40.89
N GLN A 39 -14.75 36.97 39.64
CA GLN A 39 -15.40 36.19 38.60
C GLN A 39 -14.63 34.90 38.27
N ARG A 40 -13.30 34.95 38.21
CA ARG A 40 -12.45 33.76 37.96
C ARG A 40 -12.60 32.74 39.08
N GLU A 41 -12.58 33.20 40.33
CA GLU A 41 -12.80 32.36 41.51
C GLU A 41 -14.18 31.68 41.46
N ALA A 42 -15.23 32.44 41.15
CA ALA A 42 -16.58 31.91 41.03
C ALA A 42 -16.71 30.85 39.93
N VAL A 43 -16.09 31.07 38.77
CA VAL A 43 -16.03 30.10 37.67
C VAL A 43 -15.30 28.82 38.11
N LEU A 44 -14.15 28.92 38.76
CA LEU A 44 -13.41 27.77 39.30
C LEU A 44 -14.22 27.00 40.33
N PHE A 45 -14.88 27.70 41.26
CA PHE A 45 -15.71 27.08 42.28
C PHE A 45 -16.86 26.27 41.66
N MET A 46 -17.56 26.87 40.70
CA MET A 46 -18.64 26.21 39.96
C MET A 46 -18.14 24.96 39.20
N MET A 47 -17.03 25.07 38.47
CA MET A 47 -16.47 23.92 37.73
C MET A 47 -16.05 22.80 38.67
N ASN A 48 -15.37 23.12 39.78
CA ASN A 48 -14.90 22.11 40.74
C ASN A 48 -16.08 21.39 41.42
N ARG A 49 -17.16 22.10 41.73
CA ARG A 49 -18.36 21.49 42.33
C ARG A 49 -19.06 20.54 41.36
N PHE A 50 -19.15 20.92 40.08
CA PHE A 50 -19.99 20.22 39.10
C PHE A 50 -19.20 19.36 38.09
N LEU A 51 -17.89 19.18 38.29
CA LEU A 51 -17.02 18.48 37.33
C LEU A 51 -17.54 17.06 37.02
N GLU A 52 -17.94 16.31 38.05
CA GLU A 52 -18.41 14.92 37.91
C GLU A 52 -19.93 14.83 37.64
N TYR A 53 -20.64 15.96 37.62
CA TYR A 53 -22.09 15.99 37.42
C TYR A 53 -22.43 16.17 35.93
N ASN A 54 -23.13 15.20 35.36
CA ASN A 54 -23.67 15.30 33.99
C ASN A 54 -25.13 15.76 34.01
N ASP A 55 -25.35 17.04 34.33
CA ASP A 55 -26.68 17.67 34.36
C ASP A 55 -26.78 18.76 33.27
N PRO A 56 -27.57 18.55 32.20
CA PRO A 56 -27.76 19.52 31.13
C PRO A 56 -28.24 20.90 31.62
N LYS A 57 -29.03 20.97 32.69
CA LYS A 57 -29.54 22.26 33.22
C LYS A 57 -28.44 23.09 33.84
N ILE A 58 -27.54 22.43 34.59
CA ILE A 58 -26.39 23.08 35.22
C ILE A 58 -25.41 23.54 34.15
N ASP A 59 -25.18 22.71 33.13
CA ASP A 59 -24.34 23.04 31.99
C ASP A 59 -24.86 24.26 31.23
N GLN A 60 -26.16 24.29 30.95
CA GLN A 60 -26.82 25.41 30.29
C GLN A 60 -26.73 26.69 31.14
N LEU A 61 -27.04 26.59 32.44
CA LEU A 61 -26.94 27.72 33.37
C LEU A 61 -25.51 28.29 33.41
N PHE A 62 -24.49 27.43 33.49
CA PHE A 62 -23.09 27.83 33.52
C PHE A 62 -22.73 28.66 32.28
N ILE A 63 -23.07 28.18 31.08
CA ILE A 63 -22.68 28.84 29.83
C ILE A 63 -23.51 30.10 29.55
N GLU A 64 -24.82 30.10 29.83
CA GLU A 64 -25.69 31.27 29.64
C GLU A 64 -25.20 32.45 30.50
N LEU A 65 -24.85 32.16 31.75
CA LEU A 65 -24.38 33.15 32.71
C LEU A 65 -22.86 33.36 32.70
N PHE A 66 -22.13 32.77 31.74
CA PHE A 66 -20.67 32.89 31.70
C PHE A 66 -20.22 34.37 31.62
N PRO A 67 -19.32 34.85 32.51
CA PRO A 67 -19.07 36.29 32.67
C PRO A 67 -18.40 36.93 31.45
N ASP A 68 -19.02 37.99 30.91
CA ASP A 68 -18.58 38.64 29.67
C ASP A 68 -17.20 39.31 29.79
N LYS A 69 -16.83 39.85 30.97
CA LYS A 69 -15.50 40.42 31.21
C LYS A 69 -14.41 39.35 31.09
N LEU A 70 -14.67 38.15 31.60
CA LEU A 70 -13.75 37.03 31.49
C LEU A 70 -13.69 36.49 30.05
N LEU A 71 -14.82 36.40 29.37
CA LEU A 71 -14.85 36.06 27.94
C LEU A 71 -14.06 37.07 27.10
N LEU A 72 -14.16 38.37 27.41
CA LEU A 72 -13.37 39.41 26.76
C LEU A 72 -11.87 39.21 27.02
N GLU A 73 -11.48 38.95 28.26
CA GLU A 73 -10.08 38.64 28.60
C GLU A 73 -9.56 37.44 27.78
N PHE A 74 -10.36 36.39 27.62
CA PHE A 74 -10.00 35.24 26.78
C PHE A 74 -9.86 35.61 25.29
N ARG A 75 -10.70 36.51 24.78
CA ARG A 75 -10.57 37.03 23.41
C ARG A 75 -9.27 37.82 23.23
N MET A 76 -8.89 38.62 24.22
CA MET A 76 -7.66 39.42 24.18
C MET A 76 -6.41 38.53 24.14
N MET A 77 -6.44 37.33 24.74
CA MET A 77 -5.33 36.36 24.64
C MET A 77 -5.07 35.85 23.22
N GLY A 78 -6.09 35.83 22.36
CA GLY A 78 -5.97 35.41 20.96
C GLY A 78 -5.42 36.48 20.03
N GLY A 79 -5.12 37.68 20.53
CA GLY A 79 -4.55 38.80 19.78
C GLY A 79 -3.05 38.68 19.55
N ASP A 80 -2.45 39.76 19.02
CA ASP A 80 -1.02 39.83 18.72
C ASP A 80 -0.16 39.68 19.98
N MET A 81 0.59 38.57 20.06
CA MET A 81 1.48 38.21 21.17
C MET A 81 2.63 39.20 21.38
N THR A 82 2.89 40.11 20.43
CA THR A 82 3.99 41.09 20.55
C THR A 82 3.84 42.05 21.75
N ASN A 83 2.64 42.19 22.31
CA ASN A 83 2.35 43.08 23.43
C ASN A 83 2.25 42.39 24.80
N LEU A 84 2.70 41.13 24.91
CA LEU A 84 2.62 40.38 26.18
C LEU A 84 3.68 40.83 27.19
N THR A 85 3.47 42.01 27.81
CA THR A 85 4.34 42.50 28.89
C THR A 85 4.14 41.74 30.21
N ASN A 86 3.09 40.91 30.33
CA ASN A 86 2.79 40.15 31.54
C ASN A 86 2.52 38.67 31.24
N PHE A 87 3.60 37.89 31.20
CA PHE A 87 3.59 36.45 30.97
C PHE A 87 2.78 35.67 32.01
N THR A 88 2.91 36.00 33.28
CA THR A 88 2.21 35.32 34.38
C THR A 88 0.69 35.44 34.21
N ARG A 89 0.20 36.64 33.88
CA ARG A 89 -1.23 36.86 33.63
C ARG A 89 -1.75 36.03 32.46
N PHE A 90 -0.97 35.91 31.39
CA PHE A 90 -1.33 35.04 30.26
C PHE A 90 -1.40 33.58 30.68
N GLN A 91 -0.41 33.10 31.46
CA GLN A 91 -0.39 31.73 31.95
C GLN A 91 -1.61 31.42 32.85
N ASP A 92 -1.91 32.27 33.82
CA ASP A 92 -3.07 32.05 34.68
C ASP A 92 -4.38 32.04 33.87
N ASN A 93 -4.47 32.88 32.85
CA ASN A 93 -5.66 32.96 32.00
C ASN A 93 -5.79 31.74 31.08
N ILE A 94 -4.69 31.22 30.54
CA ILE A 94 -4.73 30.05 29.65
C ILE A 94 -5.08 28.77 30.42
N ASP A 95 -4.56 28.63 31.64
CA ASP A 95 -4.88 27.50 32.52
C ASP A 95 -6.38 27.48 32.85
N LEU A 96 -6.92 28.64 33.27
CA LEU A 96 -8.35 28.77 33.51
C LEU A 96 -9.18 28.53 32.25
N PHE A 97 -8.74 29.04 31.11
CA PHE A 97 -9.45 28.87 29.84
C PHE A 97 -9.55 27.39 29.44
N PHE A 98 -8.47 26.62 29.57
CA PHE A 98 -8.51 25.19 29.27
C PHE A 98 -9.32 24.39 30.29
N LEU A 99 -9.37 24.80 31.56
CA LEU A 99 -10.32 24.23 32.53
C LEU A 99 -11.77 24.48 32.11
N VAL A 100 -12.08 25.69 31.63
CA VAL A 100 -13.41 26.02 31.09
C VAL A 100 -13.75 25.16 29.88
N ILE A 101 -12.83 24.99 28.92
CA ILE A 101 -13.05 24.11 27.76
C ILE A 101 -13.26 22.65 28.19
N THR A 102 -12.46 22.18 29.16
CA THR A 102 -12.59 20.83 29.72
C THR A 102 -13.97 20.65 30.37
N PHE A 103 -14.41 21.62 31.17
CA PHE A 103 -15.71 21.57 31.83
C PHE A 103 -16.87 21.61 30.84
N LEU A 104 -16.84 22.53 29.87
CA LEU A 104 -17.92 22.72 28.90
C LEU A 104 -18.18 21.49 28.04
N PHE A 105 -17.13 20.74 27.70
CA PHE A 105 -17.24 19.58 26.83
C PHE A 105 -16.90 18.26 27.55
N ARG A 106 -17.00 18.21 28.89
CA ARG A 106 -16.89 16.94 29.63
C ARG A 106 -17.99 15.93 29.26
N ASN A 107 -19.08 16.42 28.68
CA ASN A 107 -20.19 15.66 28.11
C ASN A 107 -20.65 16.32 26.78
N GLN A 108 -21.75 15.85 26.20
CA GLN A 108 -22.26 16.32 24.91
C GLN A 108 -23.37 17.40 25.03
N ASN A 109 -23.69 17.88 26.23
CA ASN A 109 -24.87 18.73 26.46
C ASN A 109 -24.76 20.10 25.76
N LEU A 110 -23.54 20.64 25.61
CA LEU A 110 -23.31 22.00 25.11
C LEU A 110 -22.71 22.07 23.70
N VAL A 111 -22.58 20.95 22.99
CA VAL A 111 -21.88 20.90 21.69
C VAL A 111 -22.53 21.76 20.60
N THR A 112 -23.83 22.06 20.73
CA THR A 112 -24.60 22.91 19.82
C THR A 112 -24.84 24.33 20.36
N HIS A 113 -24.42 24.63 21.59
CA HIS A 113 -24.72 25.90 22.23
C HIS A 113 -23.83 27.02 21.67
N GLY A 114 -24.44 28.10 21.15
CA GLY A 114 -23.73 29.16 20.42
C GLY A 114 -22.56 29.78 21.19
N LYS A 115 -22.73 30.07 22.49
CA LYS A 115 -21.64 30.64 23.33
C LYS A 115 -20.53 29.63 23.63
N ALA A 116 -20.84 28.34 23.70
CA ALA A 116 -19.82 27.29 23.87
C ALA A 116 -19.01 27.11 22.58
N ILE A 117 -19.67 27.18 21.42
CA ILE A 117 -19.02 27.17 20.10
C ILE A 117 -18.06 28.38 19.97
N LEU A 118 -18.46 29.57 20.40
CA LEU A 118 -17.56 30.74 20.42
C LEU A 118 -16.30 30.51 21.27
N LEU A 119 -16.43 29.86 22.43
CA LEU A 119 -15.29 29.48 23.26
C LEU A 119 -14.42 28.41 22.58
N PHE A 120 -15.02 27.47 21.86
CA PHE A 120 -14.28 26.48 21.07
C PHE A 120 -13.53 27.11 19.88
N GLU A 121 -14.11 28.09 19.19
CA GLU A 121 -13.41 28.88 18.17
C GLU A 121 -12.20 29.63 18.75
N LEU A 122 -12.36 30.20 19.95
CA LEU A 122 -11.26 30.83 20.68
C LEU A 122 -10.18 29.82 21.04
N PHE A 123 -10.56 28.62 21.46
CA PHE A 123 -9.63 27.53 21.75
C PHE A 123 -8.76 27.22 20.52
N ILE A 124 -9.39 27.02 19.37
CA ILE A 124 -8.68 26.76 18.11
C ILE A 124 -7.71 27.91 17.78
N LYS A 125 -8.15 29.16 17.90
CA LYS A 125 -7.29 30.33 17.66
C LYS A 125 -6.07 30.36 18.59
N LEU A 126 -6.27 30.10 19.89
CA LEU A 126 -5.17 30.08 20.87
C LEU A 126 -4.17 28.96 20.58
N THR A 127 -4.63 27.78 20.15
CA THR A 127 -3.71 26.67 19.82
C THR A 127 -2.79 26.94 18.64
N LYS A 128 -3.07 27.96 17.82
CA LYS A 128 -2.16 28.38 16.73
C LYS A 128 -0.93 29.13 17.24
N ILE A 129 -1.00 29.64 18.46
CA ILE A 129 0.06 30.45 19.04
C ILE A 129 1.14 29.54 19.62
N LYS A 130 2.41 29.87 19.42
CA LYS A 130 3.50 29.10 20.01
C LYS A 130 3.49 29.28 21.54
N CYS A 131 3.06 28.25 22.27
CA CYS A 131 3.05 28.30 23.74
C CYS A 131 4.49 28.30 24.28
N PRO A 132 4.87 29.28 25.11
CA PRO A 132 6.18 29.30 25.76
C PRO A 132 6.27 28.34 26.96
N VAL A 133 5.15 27.84 27.49
CA VAL A 133 5.10 27.04 28.72
C VAL A 133 4.57 25.63 28.46
N PRO A 134 5.21 24.59 29.01
CA PRO A 134 4.66 23.24 29.00
C PRO A 134 3.39 23.14 29.85
N PHE A 135 2.35 22.50 29.31
CA PHE A 135 1.06 22.36 29.98
C PHE A 135 0.94 21.04 30.75
N THR A 136 0.32 21.06 31.94
CA THR A 136 0.31 19.93 32.89
C THR A 136 -0.82 18.91 32.68
N TYR A 137 -1.89 19.22 31.94
CA TYR A 137 -3.08 18.35 31.84
C TYR A 137 -3.68 18.19 30.42
N PRO A 138 -2.91 17.77 29.40
CA PRO A 138 -3.43 17.66 28.04
C PRO A 138 -4.52 16.59 27.87
N ASP A 139 -4.49 15.48 28.62
CA ASP A 139 -5.39 14.33 28.38
C ASP A 139 -6.88 14.66 28.59
N ARG A 140 -7.23 15.35 29.70
CA ARG A 140 -8.63 15.73 29.98
C ARG A 140 -9.19 16.68 28.93
N ILE A 141 -8.33 17.54 28.38
CA ILE A 141 -8.71 18.45 27.30
C ILE A 141 -9.00 17.65 26.03
N ILE A 142 -8.22 16.61 25.72
CA ILE A 142 -8.46 15.77 24.52
C ILE A 142 -9.82 15.09 24.60
N ASP A 143 -10.17 14.48 25.73
CA ASP A 143 -11.47 13.83 25.91
C ASP A 143 -12.63 14.82 25.72
N SER A 144 -12.44 16.05 26.20
CA SER A 144 -13.42 17.12 26.06
C SER A 144 -13.53 17.61 24.61
N ILE A 145 -12.42 17.76 23.90
CA ILE A 145 -12.42 18.05 22.46
C ILE A 145 -13.13 16.91 21.71
N ILE A 146 -12.84 15.66 22.04
CA ILE A 146 -13.47 14.50 21.44
C ILE A 146 -15.01 14.54 21.57
N ASN A 147 -15.52 14.95 22.74
CA ASN A 147 -16.96 15.15 22.93
C ASN A 147 -17.48 16.34 22.11
N CYS A 148 -16.75 17.46 22.06
CA CYS A 148 -17.09 18.61 21.21
C CYS A 148 -17.20 18.24 19.73
N LEU A 149 -16.30 17.40 19.22
CA LEU A 149 -16.27 16.92 17.83
C LEU A 149 -17.35 15.88 17.51
N SER A 150 -18.17 15.45 18.48
CA SER A 150 -19.35 14.63 18.20
C SER A 150 -20.42 15.39 17.39
N TYR A 151 -20.38 16.73 17.44
CA TYR A 151 -21.18 17.59 16.57
C TYR A 151 -20.41 17.92 15.28
N GLU A 152 -20.99 17.52 14.15
CA GLU A 152 -20.34 17.58 12.83
C GLU A 152 -19.84 18.99 12.43
N PRO A 153 -20.56 20.10 12.66
CA PRO A 153 -20.03 21.45 12.40
C PRO A 153 -18.76 21.79 13.19
N ASN A 154 -18.66 21.37 14.46
CA ASN A 154 -17.45 21.57 15.26
C ASN A 154 -16.29 20.74 14.72
N GLN A 155 -16.58 19.52 14.26
CA GLN A 155 -15.60 18.65 13.59
C GLN A 155 -15.05 19.29 12.31
N ILE A 156 -15.93 19.84 11.47
CA ILE A 156 -15.55 20.53 10.23
C ILE A 156 -14.75 21.79 10.53
N LEU A 157 -15.17 22.60 11.50
CA LEU A 157 -14.43 23.77 11.95
C LEU A 157 -13.01 23.39 12.39
N PHE A 158 -12.88 22.34 13.20
CA PHE A 158 -11.57 21.88 13.67
C PHE A 158 -10.67 21.37 12.52
N ILE A 159 -11.24 20.70 11.51
CA ILE A 159 -10.51 20.31 10.29
C ILE A 159 -10.06 21.55 9.49
N HIS A 160 -10.96 22.51 9.29
CA HIS A 160 -10.69 23.74 8.52
C HIS A 160 -9.59 24.59 9.13
N GLU A 161 -9.49 24.59 10.44
CA GLU A 161 -8.50 25.39 11.16
C GLU A 161 -7.21 24.62 11.48
N ASN A 162 -7.03 23.41 10.93
CA ASN A 162 -5.90 22.52 11.18
C ASN A 162 -5.69 22.18 12.67
N GLY A 163 -6.80 22.03 13.40
CA GLY A 163 -6.81 21.92 14.86
C GLY A 163 -5.95 20.77 15.40
N ALA A 164 -5.83 19.65 14.68
CA ALA A 164 -4.98 18.53 15.12
C ALA A 164 -3.49 18.87 15.10
N LEU A 165 -3.01 19.56 14.06
CA LEU A 165 -1.62 20.01 13.99
C LEU A 165 -1.35 21.10 15.03
N ASN A 166 -2.25 22.07 15.14
CA ASN A 166 -2.11 23.15 16.12
C ASN A 166 -2.07 22.58 17.54
N TYR A 167 -2.97 21.64 17.86
CA TYR A 167 -2.94 20.92 19.14
C TYR A 167 -1.60 20.20 19.35
N PHE A 168 -1.16 19.39 18.38
CA PHE A 168 0.10 18.65 18.45
C PHE A 168 1.30 19.56 18.72
N THR A 169 1.38 20.69 18.00
CA THR A 169 2.48 21.65 18.09
C THR A 169 2.42 22.48 19.37
N PHE A 170 1.22 22.88 19.80
CA PHE A 170 0.98 23.68 21.00
C PHE A 170 1.34 22.94 22.28
N PHE A 171 0.83 21.71 22.44
CA PHE A 171 1.05 20.92 23.66
C PHE A 171 2.37 20.15 23.67
N ASN A 172 3.18 20.26 22.60
CA ASN A 172 4.44 19.54 22.42
C ASN A 172 4.30 18.06 22.81
N THR A 173 3.35 17.36 22.19
CA THR A 173 2.94 15.99 22.54
C THR A 173 3.99 14.91 22.21
N LYS A 174 5.29 15.25 22.23
CA LYS A 174 6.41 14.30 22.10
C LYS A 174 6.50 13.33 23.28
N ASN A 175 5.88 13.64 24.42
CA ASN A 175 5.78 12.73 25.55
C ASN A 175 4.88 11.54 25.21
N TYR A 176 5.44 10.33 25.27
CA TYR A 176 4.80 9.06 24.92
C TYR A 176 3.41 8.86 25.54
N ILE A 177 3.19 9.35 26.77
CA ILE A 177 1.94 9.20 27.52
C ILE A 177 0.73 9.74 26.75
N HIS A 178 0.87 10.86 26.03
CA HIS A 178 -0.24 11.53 25.34
C HIS A 178 -0.51 10.99 23.92
N THR A 179 0.37 10.12 23.42
CA THR A 179 0.30 9.66 22.03
C THR A 179 -0.99 8.88 21.75
N THR A 180 -1.40 7.98 22.64
CA THR A 180 -2.60 7.15 22.44
C THR A 180 -3.89 7.99 22.38
N THR A 181 -4.06 8.93 23.30
CA THR A 181 -5.24 9.81 23.38
C THR A 181 -5.28 10.76 22.17
N PHE A 182 -4.13 11.31 21.78
CA PHE A 182 -4.02 12.15 20.58
C PHE A 182 -4.38 11.40 19.29
N TRP A 183 -3.94 10.13 19.14
CA TRP A 183 -4.33 9.33 17.99
C TRP A 183 -5.82 8.96 18.00
N THR A 184 -6.41 8.78 19.19
CA THR A 184 -7.87 8.61 19.33
C THR A 184 -8.63 9.85 18.86
N LEU A 185 -8.12 11.04 19.20
CA LEU A 185 -8.65 12.30 18.69
C LEU A 185 -8.55 12.37 17.17
N CYS A 186 -7.38 12.07 16.60
CA CYS A 186 -7.19 12.08 15.14
C CYS A 186 -8.11 11.09 14.43
N ASP A 187 -8.23 9.85 14.94
CA ASP A 187 -9.12 8.84 14.36
C ASP A 187 -10.58 9.31 14.37
N ARG A 188 -11.05 9.91 15.46
CA ARG A 188 -12.40 10.49 15.53
C ARG A 188 -12.54 11.68 14.58
N LEU A 189 -11.63 12.64 14.63
CA LEU A 189 -11.63 13.84 13.80
C LEU A 189 -11.69 13.51 12.30
N TYR A 190 -10.91 12.53 11.86
CA TYR A 190 -10.78 12.18 10.45
C TYR A 190 -11.75 11.07 9.99
N SER A 191 -12.67 10.63 10.86
CA SER A 191 -13.73 9.65 10.56
C SER A 191 -15.01 10.23 9.92
N LEU A 192 -15.01 11.52 9.55
CA LEU A 192 -16.14 12.26 8.95
C LEU A 192 -16.92 11.49 7.87
N LYS A 193 -18.26 11.45 7.89
CA LYS A 193 -19.04 10.67 6.89
C LYS A 193 -18.86 11.21 5.47
N ARG A 194 -19.05 10.36 4.45
CA ARG A 194 -18.94 10.76 3.03
C ARG A 194 -19.95 11.85 2.65
N SER A 195 -21.13 11.86 3.26
CA SER A 195 -22.16 12.90 3.10
C SER A 195 -21.66 14.32 3.43
N SER A 196 -20.71 14.42 4.34
CA SER A 196 -20.13 15.68 4.84
C SER A 196 -19.06 16.26 3.91
N SER A 197 -18.68 15.55 2.85
CA SER A 197 -17.60 15.98 1.94
C SER A 197 -17.87 17.35 1.30
N SER A 198 -19.14 17.68 1.03
CA SER A 198 -19.55 18.96 0.46
C SER A 198 -19.28 20.15 1.39
N LEU A 199 -19.28 19.93 2.71
CA LEU A 199 -19.08 20.95 3.73
C LEU A 199 -17.60 21.34 3.93
N LEU A 200 -16.67 20.58 3.36
CA LEU A 200 -15.24 20.86 3.50
C LEU A 200 -14.78 21.91 2.47
N CYS A 201 -14.09 22.97 2.89
CA CYS A 201 -13.52 23.95 1.97
C CYS A 201 -12.20 23.44 1.37
N ARG A 202 -12.11 23.37 0.04
CA ARG A 202 -11.01 22.69 -0.67
C ARG A 202 -9.72 23.48 -0.53
N ASP A 203 -9.82 24.80 -0.61
CA ASP A 203 -8.70 25.71 -0.42
C ASP A 203 -8.12 25.60 0.99
N LYS A 204 -8.99 25.57 2.02
CA LYS A 204 -8.54 25.33 3.40
C LYS A 204 -7.88 23.97 3.58
N LEU A 205 -8.40 22.91 2.94
CA LEU A 205 -7.77 21.59 3.02
C LEU A 205 -6.37 21.57 2.38
N LYS A 206 -6.19 22.27 1.25
CA LYS A 206 -4.90 22.44 0.59
C LYS A 206 -3.92 23.24 1.47
N GLU A 207 -4.36 24.37 2.01
CA GLU A 207 -3.58 25.20 2.94
C GLU A 207 -3.14 24.39 4.17
N ASN A 208 -4.06 23.62 4.76
CA ASN A 208 -3.78 22.82 5.94
C ASN A 208 -2.75 21.73 5.64
N LEU A 209 -2.89 21.02 4.51
CA LEU A 209 -1.90 20.02 4.11
C LEU A 209 -0.52 20.65 3.91
N ASN A 210 -0.44 21.78 3.20
CA ASN A 210 0.82 22.50 2.98
C ASN A 210 1.45 22.97 4.28
N HIS A 211 0.62 23.43 5.24
CA HIS A 211 1.10 23.80 6.57
C HIS A 211 1.66 22.59 7.33
N ILE A 212 0.99 21.43 7.31
CA ILE A 212 1.52 20.21 7.96
C ILE A 212 2.84 19.78 7.31
N ILE A 213 2.92 19.76 5.96
CA ILE A 213 4.14 19.43 5.21
C ILE A 213 5.29 20.37 5.57
N THR A 214 5.02 21.68 5.66
CA THR A 214 6.02 22.69 6.03
C THR A 214 6.57 22.41 7.43
N ILE A 215 5.71 22.13 8.41
CA ILE A 215 6.15 21.79 9.77
C ILE A 215 6.95 20.49 9.79
N PHE A 216 6.54 19.48 9.01
CA PHE A 216 7.33 18.25 8.85
C PHE A 216 8.72 18.56 8.28
N ASN A 217 8.84 19.34 7.21
CA ASN A 217 10.13 19.66 6.60
C ASN A 217 11.07 20.43 7.54
N ILE A 218 10.51 21.25 8.45
CA ILE A 218 11.31 21.98 9.45
C ILE A 218 11.81 21.03 10.56
N ARG A 219 11.01 20.04 10.96
CA ARG A 219 11.26 19.24 12.18
C ARG A 219 11.70 17.80 11.94
N TYR A 220 11.43 17.25 10.77
CA TYR A 220 11.54 15.82 10.43
C TYR A 220 10.91 14.91 11.50
N ASP A 221 9.75 15.31 12.04
CA ASP A 221 9.06 14.61 13.13
C ASP A 221 8.12 13.53 12.57
N GLU A 222 8.34 12.26 12.93
CA GLU A 222 7.52 11.12 12.51
C GLU A 222 6.03 11.28 12.86
N ASN A 223 5.71 11.96 13.96
CA ASN A 223 4.32 12.21 14.33
C ASN A 223 3.65 13.19 13.36
N CYS A 224 4.41 14.15 12.81
CA CYS A 224 3.89 15.04 11.78
C CYS A 224 3.59 14.24 10.49
N ALA A 225 4.46 13.31 10.08
CA ALA A 225 4.17 12.43 8.96
C ALA A 225 2.91 11.58 9.20
N ALA A 226 2.75 11.05 10.41
CA ALA A 226 1.55 10.31 10.80
C ALA A 226 0.27 11.18 10.73
N VAL A 227 0.33 12.45 11.12
CA VAL A 227 -0.77 13.41 10.94
C VAL A 227 -1.06 13.64 9.45
N ILE A 228 -0.02 13.84 8.61
CA ILE A 228 -0.15 13.99 7.15
C ILE A 228 -0.91 12.81 6.56
N PHE A 229 -0.48 11.58 6.85
CA PHE A 229 -1.11 10.39 6.27
C PHE A 229 -2.50 10.12 6.82
N THR A 230 -2.78 10.48 8.08
CA THR A 230 -4.14 10.39 8.63
C THR A 230 -5.08 11.41 7.96
N PHE A 231 -4.60 12.62 7.70
CA PHE A 231 -5.32 13.65 6.96
C PHE A 231 -5.57 13.22 5.50
N LEU A 232 -4.55 12.73 4.79
CA LEU A 232 -4.68 12.20 3.43
C LEU A 232 -5.60 10.99 3.35
N ARG A 233 -5.63 10.13 4.38
CA ARG A 233 -6.58 9.01 4.49
C ARG A 233 -8.01 9.52 4.54
N MET A 234 -8.29 10.58 5.30
CA MET A 234 -9.61 11.23 5.29
C MET A 234 -9.98 11.69 3.88
N LEU A 235 -9.09 12.43 3.23
CA LEU A 235 -9.32 12.96 1.89
C LEU A 235 -9.57 11.84 0.87
N CYS A 236 -8.79 10.76 0.93
CA CYS A 236 -8.99 9.58 0.09
C CYS A 236 -10.39 8.96 0.29
N ARG A 237 -10.83 8.80 1.54
CA ARG A 237 -12.14 8.21 1.89
C ARG A 237 -13.31 9.10 1.45
N LEU A 238 -13.13 10.41 1.52
CA LEU A 238 -14.11 11.41 1.07
C LEU A 238 -14.03 11.67 -0.45
N ARG A 239 -13.11 11.03 -1.17
CA ARG A 239 -12.79 11.25 -2.59
C ARG A 239 -12.26 12.65 -2.93
N LEU A 240 -11.85 13.44 -1.94
CA LEU A 240 -11.42 14.83 -2.11
C LEU A 240 -10.00 15.02 -2.65
N LEU A 241 -9.14 14.00 -2.73
CA LEU A 241 -7.79 14.15 -3.33
C LEU A 241 -7.81 14.61 -4.82
N GLU A 242 -8.96 14.59 -5.53
CA GLU A 242 -9.09 15.02 -6.95
C GLU A 242 -9.36 16.51 -7.01
N GLU A 243 -9.91 17.05 -5.92
CA GLU A 243 -10.35 18.43 -5.82
C GLU A 243 -9.23 19.33 -5.33
N ILE A 244 -8.18 18.75 -4.72
CA ILE A 244 -7.01 19.47 -4.21
C ILE A 244 -5.76 19.14 -5.04
N GLU A 245 -4.97 20.17 -5.32
CA GLU A 245 -3.64 20.05 -5.91
C GLU A 245 -2.63 19.73 -4.81
N LEU A 246 -1.85 18.67 -5.02
CA LEU A 246 -0.87 18.19 -4.06
C LEU A 246 0.55 18.52 -4.54
N ASP A 247 1.42 18.88 -3.61
CA ASP A 247 2.85 18.87 -3.85
C ASP A 247 3.36 17.42 -3.80
N ILE A 248 3.36 16.77 -4.96
CA ILE A 248 3.63 15.33 -5.07
C ILE A 248 5.08 15.01 -4.74
N ASP A 249 6.03 15.86 -5.10
CA ASP A 249 7.46 15.63 -4.85
C ASP A 249 7.75 15.64 -3.36
N HIS A 250 7.22 16.63 -2.62
CA HIS A 250 7.36 16.65 -1.17
C HIS A 250 6.66 15.47 -0.51
N LEU A 251 5.45 15.12 -0.95
CA LEU A 251 4.73 13.97 -0.40
C LEU A 251 5.46 12.64 -0.67
N TYR A 252 6.07 12.49 -1.86
CA TYR A 252 6.92 11.36 -2.20
C TYR A 252 8.13 11.30 -1.27
N ASN A 253 8.86 12.40 -1.09
CA ASN A 253 10.02 12.47 -0.20
C ASN A 253 9.67 12.12 1.25
N ILE A 254 8.54 12.62 1.77
CA ILE A 254 8.02 12.24 3.10
C ILE A 254 7.78 10.73 3.16
N THR A 255 7.14 10.17 2.14
CA THR A 255 6.85 8.73 2.07
C THR A 255 8.12 7.89 2.04
N VAL A 256 9.13 8.29 1.26
CA VAL A 256 10.44 7.64 1.21
C VAL A 256 11.09 7.63 2.57
N ASN A 257 11.14 8.78 3.25
CA ASN A 257 11.74 8.91 4.58
C ASN A 257 11.05 8.00 5.60
N GLU A 258 9.73 7.93 5.59
CA GLU A 258 8.98 7.10 6.52
C GLU A 258 9.19 5.60 6.28
N ILE A 259 9.20 5.16 5.02
CA ILE A 259 9.53 3.77 4.69
C ILE A 259 10.95 3.44 5.11
N TRP A 260 11.92 4.32 4.80
CA TRP A 260 13.31 4.11 5.16
C TRP A 260 13.49 3.98 6.68
N ASN A 261 12.90 4.88 7.47
CA ASN A 261 13.03 4.88 8.93
C ASN A 261 12.39 3.65 9.58
N LYS A 262 11.26 3.16 9.07
CA LYS A 262 10.51 2.05 9.69
C LYS A 262 10.91 0.68 9.22
N THR A 263 11.47 0.54 8.02
CA THR A 263 11.80 -0.77 7.48
C THR A 263 13.01 -1.46 8.13
N TYR A 264 13.78 -0.75 8.97
CA TYR A 264 14.76 -1.35 9.87
C TYR A 264 14.12 -2.00 11.11
N THR A 265 12.88 -1.63 11.45
CA THR A 265 12.15 -2.21 12.58
C THR A 265 11.33 -3.42 12.14
N SER A 266 11.16 -4.40 13.02
CA SER A 266 10.40 -5.62 12.71
C SER A 266 8.98 -5.29 12.22
N TYR A 267 8.56 -5.96 11.14
CA TYR A 267 7.28 -5.77 10.44
C TYR A 267 6.03 -5.84 11.34
N ARG A 268 6.11 -6.49 12.50
CA ARG A 268 5.01 -6.53 13.49
C ARG A 268 4.63 -5.15 14.03
N PHE A 269 5.42 -4.13 13.72
CA PHE A 269 5.29 -2.79 14.27
C PHE A 269 5.12 -1.70 13.21
N TYR A 270 4.67 -2.02 11.98
CA TYR A 270 4.32 -0.93 11.06
C TYR A 270 3.29 0.01 11.71
N PRO A 271 3.49 1.32 11.61
CA PRO A 271 2.52 2.28 12.09
C PRO A 271 1.14 2.00 11.52
N LYS A 272 0.07 2.21 12.31
CA LYS A 272 -1.32 1.94 11.91
C LYS A 272 -1.70 2.62 10.59
N TYR A 273 -1.03 3.71 10.21
CA TYR A 273 -1.31 4.43 8.98
C TYR A 273 -0.69 3.82 7.71
N PHE A 274 0.35 2.97 7.83
CA PHE A 274 1.09 2.41 6.69
C PHE A 274 0.20 1.65 5.69
N PRO A 275 -0.72 0.77 6.11
CA PRO A 275 -1.61 0.08 5.18
C PRO A 275 -2.48 1.02 4.34
N PHE A 276 -2.71 2.25 4.79
CA PHE A 276 -3.48 3.25 4.03
C PHE A 276 -2.64 3.99 3.00
N LEU A 277 -1.30 3.99 3.10
CA LEU A 277 -0.42 4.59 2.08
C LEU A 277 -0.70 4.00 0.71
N SER A 278 -0.92 2.68 0.63
CA SER A 278 -1.30 2.00 -0.60
C SER A 278 -2.60 2.55 -1.21
N LYS A 279 -3.59 2.92 -0.38
CA LYS A 279 -4.84 3.52 -0.84
C LYS A 279 -4.66 4.98 -1.25
N ILE A 280 -3.89 5.75 -0.49
CA ILE A 280 -3.57 7.15 -0.77
C ILE A 280 -2.86 7.26 -2.12
N TRP A 281 -1.78 6.50 -2.31
CA TRP A 281 -0.98 6.54 -3.55
C TRP A 281 -1.73 6.00 -4.76
N SER A 282 -2.54 4.93 -4.63
CA SER A 282 -3.45 4.57 -5.73
C SER A 282 -4.48 5.66 -6.01
N GLY A 283 -4.95 6.37 -4.98
CA GLY A 283 -5.79 7.54 -5.16
C GLY A 283 -5.10 8.59 -6.02
N ILE A 284 -3.84 8.92 -5.69
CA ILE A 284 -3.02 9.92 -6.39
C ILE A 284 -2.75 9.50 -7.84
N PHE A 285 -2.27 8.26 -8.08
CA PHE A 285 -1.91 7.78 -9.43
C PHE A 285 -3.05 7.82 -10.44
N ASN A 286 -4.29 7.63 -9.99
CA ASN A 286 -5.44 7.56 -10.90
C ASN A 286 -6.10 8.93 -11.13
N ARG A 287 -5.45 10.05 -10.74
CA ARG A 287 -6.03 11.39 -10.80
C ARG A 287 -5.31 12.27 -11.84
N SER A 288 -6.10 12.96 -12.66
CA SER A 288 -5.59 13.79 -13.77
C SER A 288 -4.85 15.07 -13.34
N ARG A 289 -5.08 15.57 -12.13
CA ARG A 289 -4.44 16.79 -11.62
C ARG A 289 -3.06 16.54 -11.01
N ASN A 290 -2.78 15.30 -10.59
CA ASN A 290 -1.57 14.93 -9.87
C ASN A 290 -0.81 13.88 -10.68
N ASN A 291 -0.27 14.31 -11.83
CA ASN A 291 0.45 13.41 -12.72
C ASN A 291 1.81 13.08 -12.11
N ILE A 292 1.91 11.90 -11.51
CA ILE A 292 3.18 11.29 -11.14
C ILE A 292 3.37 10.06 -12.00
N GLN A 293 4.56 9.95 -12.56
CA GLN A 293 5.02 8.75 -13.23
C GLN A 293 6.18 8.12 -12.46
N ILE A 294 6.27 6.80 -12.51
CA ILE A 294 7.43 6.04 -12.06
C ILE A 294 8.46 6.12 -13.18
N GLU A 295 9.51 6.90 -12.96
CA GLU A 295 10.57 7.15 -13.93
C GLU A 295 11.92 6.53 -13.51
N SER A 296 12.01 6.02 -12.28
CA SER A 296 13.25 5.50 -11.71
C SER A 296 13.08 4.20 -10.93
N ILE A 297 14.20 3.47 -10.79
CA ILE A 297 14.27 2.27 -9.93
C ILE A 297 13.99 2.62 -8.45
N ASN A 298 14.26 3.86 -8.04
CA ASN A 298 14.01 4.32 -6.67
C ASN A 298 12.51 4.39 -6.40
N GLU A 299 11.77 5.06 -7.28
CA GLU A 299 10.31 5.16 -7.23
C GLU A 299 9.66 3.78 -7.33
N LEU A 300 10.09 2.96 -8.29
CA LEU A 300 9.54 1.61 -8.45
C LEU A 300 9.65 0.79 -7.15
N VAL A 301 10.80 0.82 -6.49
CA VAL A 301 11.00 0.09 -5.23
C VAL A 301 10.14 0.65 -4.10
N VAL A 302 10.07 1.97 -3.97
CA VAL A 302 9.26 2.62 -2.94
C VAL A 302 7.78 2.27 -3.12
N PHE A 303 7.24 2.42 -4.33
CA PHE A 303 5.84 2.08 -4.61
C PHE A 303 5.57 0.57 -4.53
N GLY A 304 6.49 -0.25 -5.04
CA GLY A 304 6.43 -1.70 -4.90
C GLY A 304 6.31 -2.13 -3.43
N ALA A 305 7.07 -1.49 -2.54
CA ALA A 305 7.00 -1.76 -1.12
C ALA A 305 5.70 -1.27 -0.46
N ILE A 306 5.28 -0.02 -0.72
CA ILE A 306 4.03 0.54 -0.20
C ILE A 306 2.86 -0.37 -0.55
N PHE A 307 2.78 -0.79 -1.81
CA PHE A 307 1.71 -1.64 -2.29
C PHE A 307 1.82 -3.05 -1.74
N SER A 308 3.04 -3.58 -1.59
CA SER A 308 3.23 -4.88 -0.95
C SER A 308 2.75 -4.91 0.50
N ILE A 309 3.06 -3.88 1.29
CA ILE A 309 2.57 -3.72 2.67
C ILE A 309 1.05 -3.61 2.70
N GLY A 310 0.47 -2.79 1.82
CA GLY A 310 -0.99 -2.61 1.74
C GLY A 310 -1.72 -3.91 1.37
N VAL A 311 -1.21 -4.65 0.40
CA VAL A 311 -1.78 -5.94 -0.03
C VAL A 311 -1.61 -7.01 1.05
N ALA A 312 -0.43 -7.13 1.67
CA ALA A 312 -0.18 -8.06 2.76
C ALA A 312 -1.13 -7.82 3.94
N ASN A 313 -1.33 -6.55 4.31
CA ASN A 313 -2.30 -6.19 5.36
C ASN A 313 -3.74 -6.51 4.95
N LYS A 314 -4.12 -6.29 3.68
CA LYS A 314 -5.47 -6.68 3.20
C LYS A 314 -5.66 -8.19 3.34
N LEU A 315 -4.71 -9.00 2.89
CA LEU A 315 -4.74 -10.46 2.95
C LEU A 315 -4.94 -10.99 4.38
N ARG A 316 -4.25 -10.42 5.36
CA ARG A 316 -4.38 -10.80 6.79
C ARG A 316 -5.76 -10.50 7.37
N ASN A 317 -6.44 -9.48 6.84
CA ASN A 317 -7.72 -9.02 7.35
C ASN A 317 -8.91 -9.61 6.59
N LEU A 318 -8.70 -10.36 5.50
CA LEU A 318 -9.78 -11.03 4.78
C LEU A 318 -10.35 -12.17 5.67
N GLY A 319 -11.58 -11.99 6.17
CA GLY A 319 -12.26 -13.01 6.98
C GLY A 319 -12.62 -14.25 6.15
N MET A 320 -12.80 -15.43 6.75
CA MET A 320 -12.96 -16.73 6.03
C MET A 320 -13.92 -16.72 4.82
N ASN A 321 -15.00 -15.94 4.88
CA ASN A 321 -16.11 -15.97 3.91
C ASN A 321 -16.13 -14.80 2.91
N GLU A 322 -15.17 -13.87 2.95
CA GLU A 322 -15.20 -12.70 2.06
C GLU A 322 -14.64 -13.05 0.67
N GLU A 323 -15.47 -12.98 -0.37
CA GLU A 323 -14.98 -13.06 -1.75
C GLU A 323 -14.03 -11.90 -2.04
N TRP A 324 -12.86 -12.21 -2.59
CA TRP A 324 -11.89 -11.19 -2.98
C TRP A 324 -11.94 -10.99 -4.48
N GLU A 325 -12.61 -9.91 -4.88
CA GLU A 325 -12.57 -9.37 -6.23
C GLU A 325 -11.59 -8.19 -6.29
N LEU A 326 -10.68 -8.22 -7.25
CA LEU A 326 -9.70 -7.15 -7.45
C LEU A 326 -10.35 -5.97 -8.19
N THR A 327 -10.37 -4.81 -7.54
CA THR A 327 -10.74 -3.53 -8.18
C THR A 327 -9.62 -3.00 -9.07
N LYS A 328 -9.90 -2.11 -10.06
CA LYS A 328 -8.87 -1.48 -10.93
C LYS A 328 -7.62 -1.00 -10.18
N ASN A 329 -7.80 -0.34 -9.04
CA ASN A 329 -6.69 0.14 -8.21
C ASN A 329 -5.86 -1.00 -7.59
N GLU A 330 -6.48 -2.16 -7.34
CA GLU A 330 -5.80 -3.35 -6.86
C GLU A 330 -5.06 -4.08 -7.97
N TRP A 331 -5.59 -4.09 -9.20
CA TRP A 331 -4.86 -4.54 -10.39
C TRP A 331 -3.57 -3.74 -10.54
N GLN A 332 -3.67 -2.42 -10.62
CA GLN A 332 -2.52 -1.51 -10.72
C GLN A 332 -1.46 -1.77 -9.64
N ARG A 333 -1.86 -1.97 -8.38
CA ARG A 333 -0.94 -2.30 -7.28
C ARG A 333 -0.20 -3.61 -7.55
N TRP A 334 -0.91 -4.66 -7.95
CA TRP A 334 -0.32 -5.96 -8.27
C TRP A 334 0.69 -5.86 -9.40
N TYR A 335 0.41 -5.07 -10.44
CA TYR A 335 1.37 -4.87 -11.52
C TYR A 335 2.63 -4.12 -11.09
N ILE A 336 2.52 -3.08 -10.27
CA ILE A 336 3.69 -2.35 -9.77
C ILE A 336 4.54 -3.27 -8.88
N ILE A 337 3.89 -4.07 -8.04
CA ILE A 337 4.56 -5.10 -7.23
C ILE A 337 5.25 -6.13 -8.14
N TYR A 338 4.55 -6.64 -9.16
CA TYR A 338 5.10 -7.62 -10.10
C TYR A 338 6.28 -7.05 -10.89
N PHE A 339 6.17 -5.81 -11.38
CA PHE A 339 7.24 -5.12 -12.08
C PHE A 339 8.46 -4.88 -11.17
N THR A 340 8.23 -4.65 -9.88
CA THR A 340 9.31 -4.62 -8.88
C THR A 340 10.03 -5.97 -8.78
N LEU A 341 9.32 -7.10 -8.87
CA LEU A 341 9.94 -8.43 -8.93
C LEU A 341 10.69 -8.67 -10.25
N VAL A 342 10.22 -8.12 -11.38
CA VAL A 342 10.94 -8.18 -12.66
C VAL A 342 12.24 -7.38 -12.59
N ALA A 343 12.21 -6.18 -12.00
CA ALA A 343 13.38 -5.33 -11.80
C ALA A 343 14.30 -5.81 -10.66
N PHE A 344 13.89 -6.81 -9.88
CA PHE A 344 14.62 -7.28 -8.69
C PHE A 344 16.11 -7.57 -8.95
N PRO A 345 16.51 -8.28 -10.03
CA PRO A 345 17.92 -8.60 -10.27
C PRO A 345 18.84 -7.40 -10.50
N ILE A 346 18.28 -6.24 -10.86
CA ILE A 346 19.04 -5.00 -11.11
C ILE A 346 18.90 -3.98 -9.97
N ILE A 347 18.13 -4.31 -8.92
CA ILE A 347 18.00 -3.48 -7.73
C ILE A 347 19.23 -3.67 -6.85
N ASN A 348 19.79 -2.58 -6.34
CA ASN A 348 20.90 -2.65 -5.40
C ASN A 348 20.43 -3.21 -4.04
N HIS A 349 20.58 -4.52 -3.85
CA HIS A 349 20.17 -5.22 -2.63
C HIS A 349 20.95 -4.80 -1.38
N THR A 350 22.19 -4.29 -1.53
CA THR A 350 22.98 -3.81 -0.37
C THR A 350 22.36 -2.57 0.27
N LEU A 351 21.81 -1.66 -0.56
CA LEU A 351 21.15 -0.44 -0.10
C LEU A 351 19.68 -0.65 0.27
N ARG A 352 19.10 -1.80 -0.10
CA ARG A 352 17.65 -2.05 -0.05
C ARG A 352 17.32 -3.43 0.48
N THR A 353 18.08 -3.90 1.45
CA THR A 353 17.84 -5.17 2.14
C THR A 353 16.40 -5.27 2.66
N TRP A 354 15.84 -4.14 3.09
CA TRP A 354 14.46 -4.04 3.54
C TRP A 354 13.40 -4.41 2.50
N LEU A 355 13.63 -4.16 1.20
CA LEU A 355 12.65 -4.50 0.16
C LEU A 355 12.43 -6.01 0.10
N HIS A 356 13.51 -6.80 0.24
CA HIS A 356 13.41 -8.26 0.26
C HIS A 356 12.53 -8.75 1.43
N ASN A 357 12.62 -8.08 2.59
CA ASN A 357 11.77 -8.39 3.76
C ASN A 357 10.30 -8.06 3.49
N VAL A 358 10.01 -6.90 2.90
CA VAL A 358 8.64 -6.49 2.56
C VAL A 358 8.01 -7.45 1.53
N LEU A 359 8.75 -7.84 0.49
CA LEU A 359 8.27 -8.78 -0.51
C LEU A 359 8.11 -10.21 0.06
N THR A 360 9.02 -10.62 0.95
CA THR A 360 8.89 -11.86 1.73
C THR A 360 7.61 -11.87 2.56
N GLU A 361 7.29 -10.75 3.21
CA GLU A 361 6.10 -10.63 4.04
C GLU A 361 4.80 -10.76 3.23
N LEU A 362 4.77 -10.15 2.04
CA LEU A 362 3.65 -10.34 1.11
C LEU A 362 3.55 -11.80 0.65
N HIS A 363 4.69 -12.43 0.32
CA HIS A 363 4.72 -13.85 -0.04
C HIS A 363 4.14 -14.73 1.08
N ASP A 364 4.60 -14.55 2.33
CA ASP A 364 4.13 -15.33 3.47
C ASP A 364 2.63 -15.09 3.76
N SER A 365 2.15 -13.85 3.55
CA SER A 365 0.74 -13.52 3.70
C SER A 365 -0.14 -14.20 2.64
N LEU A 366 0.33 -14.30 1.39
CA LEU A 366 -0.35 -15.08 0.34
C LEU A 366 -0.30 -16.57 0.60
N LYS A 367 0.82 -17.07 1.13
CA LYS A 367 0.93 -18.48 1.52
C LYS A 367 -0.15 -18.82 2.55
N GLY A 368 -0.26 -18.03 3.62
CA GLY A 368 -1.31 -18.20 4.63
C GLY A 368 -2.72 -18.08 4.03
N PHE A 369 -2.91 -17.16 3.07
CA PHE A 369 -4.18 -17.05 2.33
C PHE A 369 -4.53 -18.33 1.55
N PHE A 370 -3.57 -18.95 0.85
CA PHE A 370 -3.78 -20.20 0.12
C PHE A 370 -3.95 -21.43 1.02
N GLU A 371 -3.36 -21.44 2.22
CA GLU A 371 -3.58 -22.48 3.23
C GLU A 371 -5.00 -22.45 3.78
N ILE A 372 -5.55 -21.25 3.94
CA ILE A 372 -6.90 -21.04 4.47
C ILE A 372 -7.97 -21.21 3.38
N ARG A 373 -7.66 -20.83 2.13
CA ARG A 373 -8.64 -20.78 1.05
C ARG A 373 -8.17 -21.53 -0.20
N PRO A 374 -8.95 -22.49 -0.70
CA PRO A 374 -8.65 -23.08 -1.99
C PRO A 374 -8.75 -22.02 -3.09
N ILE A 375 -7.76 -22.03 -3.99
CA ILE A 375 -7.62 -21.06 -5.10
C ILE A 375 -8.90 -20.97 -5.93
N ASN A 376 -9.75 -22.01 -5.95
CA ASN A 376 -10.91 -22.18 -6.83
C ASN A 376 -12.07 -21.19 -6.62
N LEU A 377 -12.10 -20.38 -5.54
CA LEU A 377 -13.28 -19.55 -5.20
C LEU A 377 -13.37 -18.17 -5.87
N HIS A 378 -12.36 -17.72 -6.61
CA HIS A 378 -12.32 -16.35 -7.17
C HIS A 378 -12.71 -16.27 -8.68
N ASN A 379 -12.85 -15.05 -9.23
CA ASN A 379 -12.88 -14.89 -10.69
C ASN A 379 -11.52 -15.28 -11.30
N PHE A 380 -11.51 -15.84 -12.52
CA PHE A 380 -10.29 -16.39 -13.14
C PHE A 380 -9.16 -15.36 -13.23
N THR A 381 -9.51 -14.14 -13.65
CA THR A 381 -8.61 -13.00 -13.82
C THR A 381 -7.85 -12.70 -12.53
N SER A 382 -8.54 -12.56 -11.39
CA SER A 382 -7.90 -12.30 -10.10
C SER A 382 -7.03 -13.47 -9.63
N LYS A 383 -7.50 -14.72 -9.84
CA LYS A 383 -6.68 -15.92 -9.54
C LYS A 383 -5.38 -15.88 -10.32
N TYR A 384 -5.46 -15.58 -11.62
CA TYR A 384 -4.30 -15.55 -12.50
C TYR A 384 -3.22 -14.59 -11.99
N ILE A 385 -3.59 -13.34 -11.69
CA ILE A 385 -2.63 -12.36 -11.16
C ILE A 385 -1.99 -12.82 -9.86
N ILE A 386 -2.82 -13.30 -8.92
CA ILE A 386 -2.31 -13.67 -7.59
C ILE A 386 -1.35 -14.86 -7.71
N VAL A 387 -1.71 -15.87 -8.51
CA VAL A 387 -0.85 -17.04 -8.77
C VAL A 387 0.42 -16.63 -9.54
N GLN A 388 0.29 -15.77 -10.54
CA GLN A 388 1.41 -15.25 -11.33
C GLN A 388 2.42 -14.52 -10.43
N TYR A 389 1.95 -13.60 -9.58
CA TYR A 389 2.78 -12.96 -8.58
C TYR A 389 3.41 -14.00 -7.65
N TYR A 390 2.62 -14.93 -7.12
CA TYR A 390 3.11 -15.88 -6.12
C TYR A 390 4.26 -16.73 -6.66
N ILE A 391 4.09 -17.31 -7.86
CA ILE A 391 5.14 -18.09 -8.53
C ILE A 391 6.37 -17.19 -8.79
N LYS A 392 6.19 -15.97 -9.31
CA LYS A 392 7.31 -15.03 -9.52
C LYS A 392 8.03 -14.70 -8.21
N SER A 393 7.30 -14.52 -7.11
CA SER A 393 7.86 -14.23 -5.80
C SER A 393 8.68 -15.40 -5.25
N ILE A 394 8.25 -16.65 -5.49
CA ILE A 394 9.03 -17.84 -5.12
C ILE A 394 10.37 -17.83 -5.84
N VAL A 395 10.34 -17.61 -7.15
CA VAL A 395 11.53 -17.56 -8.01
C VAL A 395 12.49 -16.45 -7.56
N THR A 396 11.94 -15.26 -7.34
CA THR A 396 12.71 -14.03 -7.12
C THR A 396 13.29 -13.95 -5.71
N LEU A 397 12.55 -14.43 -4.70
CA LEU A 397 12.92 -14.40 -3.29
C LEU A 397 13.48 -15.74 -2.80
N GLU A 398 13.75 -16.66 -3.74
CA GLU A 398 14.31 -17.99 -3.49
C GLU A 398 13.56 -18.79 -2.41
N LYS A 399 12.22 -18.71 -2.39
CA LYS A 399 11.39 -19.39 -1.37
C LYS A 399 11.27 -20.89 -1.62
N LYS A 400 10.99 -21.66 -0.56
CA LYS A 400 10.75 -23.11 -0.68
C LYS A 400 9.31 -23.32 -1.10
N ILE A 401 9.10 -24.10 -2.16
CA ILE A 401 7.76 -24.59 -2.51
C ILE A 401 7.47 -25.80 -1.63
N ILE A 402 6.31 -25.81 -0.98
CA ILE A 402 5.82 -26.97 -0.22
C ILE A 402 4.91 -27.84 -1.11
N PRO A 403 4.81 -29.16 -0.86
CA PRO A 403 4.01 -30.07 -1.69
C PRO A 403 2.53 -29.66 -1.89
N LEU A 404 1.93 -29.04 -0.87
CA LEU A 404 0.55 -28.56 -0.94
C LEU A 404 0.36 -27.48 -2.02
N GLU A 405 1.33 -26.58 -2.16
CA GLU A 405 1.30 -25.53 -3.19
C GLU A 405 1.45 -26.14 -4.59
N ILE A 406 2.28 -27.18 -4.75
CA ILE A 406 2.42 -27.91 -6.01
C ILE A 406 1.06 -28.48 -6.45
N TYR A 407 0.31 -29.07 -5.53
CA TYR A 407 -1.02 -29.59 -5.81
C TYR A 407 -1.98 -28.46 -6.21
N ALA A 408 -1.97 -27.35 -5.47
CA ALA A 408 -2.80 -26.19 -5.76
C ALA A 408 -2.50 -25.60 -7.17
N PHE A 409 -1.23 -25.48 -7.56
CA PHE A 409 -0.86 -25.01 -8.90
C PHE A 409 -1.21 -26.01 -9.99
N LYS A 410 -1.08 -27.32 -9.76
CA LYS A 410 -1.53 -28.33 -10.73
C LYS A 410 -3.03 -28.23 -10.97
N SER A 411 -3.83 -28.08 -9.91
CA SER A 411 -5.27 -27.87 -10.03
C SER A 411 -5.59 -26.58 -10.79
N PHE A 412 -4.86 -25.50 -10.51
CA PHE A 412 -5.02 -24.24 -11.25
C PHE A 412 -4.62 -24.38 -12.73
N PHE A 413 -3.52 -25.07 -13.04
CA PHE A 413 -3.04 -25.30 -14.41
C PHE A 413 -3.95 -26.19 -15.24
N ALA A 414 -4.69 -27.10 -14.62
CA ALA A 414 -5.72 -27.90 -15.31
C ALA A 414 -6.84 -27.01 -15.88
N TYR A 415 -7.12 -25.85 -15.26
CA TYR A 415 -8.12 -24.92 -15.79
C TYR A 415 -7.76 -24.38 -17.18
N PHE A 416 -6.46 -24.18 -17.45
CA PHE A 416 -5.96 -23.68 -18.73
C PHE A 416 -6.07 -24.70 -19.86
N GLU A 417 -6.27 -25.98 -19.55
CA GLU A 417 -6.38 -27.03 -20.57
C GLU A 417 -7.68 -26.92 -21.37
N ASN A 418 -8.68 -26.24 -20.81
CA ASN A 418 -9.97 -26.04 -21.45
C ASN A 418 -10.01 -24.83 -22.39
N ASP A 419 -8.99 -23.95 -22.37
CA ASP A 419 -8.93 -22.75 -23.19
C ASP A 419 -7.56 -22.62 -23.88
N PRO A 420 -7.48 -22.95 -25.19
CA PRO A 420 -6.24 -22.84 -25.97
C PRO A 420 -5.61 -21.45 -25.93
N LEU A 421 -6.40 -20.39 -25.75
CA LEU A 421 -5.90 -19.02 -25.72
C LEU A 421 -5.12 -18.71 -24.45
N LEU A 422 -5.42 -19.43 -23.37
CA LEU A 422 -4.70 -19.32 -22.12
C LEU A 422 -3.45 -20.22 -22.07
N ALA A 423 -3.25 -21.07 -23.08
CA ALA A 423 -2.15 -22.02 -23.09
C ALA A 423 -0.77 -21.33 -23.02
N LEU A 424 -0.60 -20.18 -23.67
CA LEU A 424 0.66 -19.42 -23.57
C LEU A 424 0.90 -18.87 -22.15
N HIS A 425 -0.15 -18.37 -21.48
CA HIS A 425 -0.08 -17.97 -20.07
C HIS A 425 0.28 -19.14 -19.16
N LYS A 426 -0.34 -20.31 -19.37
CA LYS A 426 0.00 -21.55 -18.65
C LYS A 426 1.47 -21.86 -18.82
N SER A 427 2.00 -21.76 -20.03
CA SER A 427 3.39 -22.07 -20.34
C SER A 427 4.37 -21.07 -19.70
N CYS A 428 4.03 -19.78 -19.63
CA CYS A 428 4.80 -18.81 -18.83
C CYS A 428 4.83 -19.17 -17.34
N LEU A 429 3.67 -19.46 -16.74
CA LEU A 429 3.61 -19.84 -15.33
C LEU A 429 4.35 -21.15 -15.06
N SER A 430 4.22 -22.11 -15.98
CA SER A 430 4.94 -23.39 -15.92
C SER A 430 6.44 -23.20 -16.03
N SER A 431 6.91 -22.26 -16.86
CA SER A 431 8.33 -21.93 -16.99
C SER A 431 8.91 -21.41 -15.68
N HIS A 432 8.23 -20.44 -15.06
CA HIS A 432 8.60 -19.93 -13.73
C HIS A 432 8.55 -21.03 -12.67
N PHE A 433 7.49 -21.84 -12.66
CA PHE A 433 7.31 -22.91 -11.69
C PHE A 433 8.37 -24.00 -11.82
N MET A 434 8.69 -24.42 -13.05
CA MET A 434 9.77 -25.35 -13.33
C MET A 434 11.10 -24.80 -12.84
N TYR A 435 11.39 -23.52 -13.10
CA TYR A 435 12.59 -22.86 -12.59
C TYR A 435 12.62 -22.87 -11.04
N ALA A 436 11.51 -22.52 -10.38
CA ALA A 436 11.41 -22.47 -8.92
C ALA A 436 11.59 -23.84 -8.24
N VAL A 437 10.84 -24.85 -8.69
CA VAL A 437 10.86 -26.20 -8.10
C VAL A 437 12.23 -26.85 -8.29
N LYS A 438 12.81 -26.69 -9.47
CA LYS A 438 13.91 -27.55 -9.92
C LYS A 438 15.30 -26.90 -9.75
N ASN A 439 15.42 -25.58 -9.54
CA ASN A 439 16.70 -24.98 -9.11
C ASN A 439 17.21 -25.50 -7.76
N ARG A 440 16.31 -25.99 -6.90
CA ARG A 440 16.68 -26.56 -5.60
C ARG A 440 17.29 -27.95 -5.70
N LEU A 441 17.07 -28.64 -6.81
CA LEU A 441 17.64 -29.97 -7.07
C LEU A 441 18.93 -29.91 -7.88
N GLU A 442 19.46 -28.70 -8.10
CA GLU A 442 20.19 -28.33 -9.32
C GLU A 442 19.31 -28.68 -10.52
N PHE A 443 18.94 -27.69 -11.34
CA PHE A 443 18.35 -27.97 -12.65
C PHE A 443 19.45 -28.54 -13.56
N SER A 444 20.11 -29.60 -13.09
CA SER A 444 21.13 -30.32 -13.77
C SER A 444 20.46 -31.00 -14.93
N GLU A 445 21.20 -31.10 -16.02
CA GLU A 445 20.76 -31.82 -17.20
C GLU A 445 20.49 -33.30 -16.90
N VAL A 446 20.94 -33.79 -15.73
CA VAL A 446 20.54 -35.07 -15.13
C VAL A 446 19.03 -35.14 -14.87
N TYR A 447 18.40 -34.08 -14.38
CA TYR A 447 16.94 -34.08 -14.18
C TYR A 447 16.19 -34.10 -15.51
N LEU A 448 16.65 -33.30 -16.49
CA LEU A 448 16.17 -33.32 -17.88
C LEU A 448 16.27 -34.75 -18.46
N ALA A 449 17.42 -35.40 -18.29
CA ALA A 449 17.67 -36.75 -18.76
C ALA A 449 16.80 -37.80 -18.05
N LYS A 450 16.43 -37.59 -16.79
CA LYS A 450 15.53 -38.47 -16.02
C LYS A 450 14.06 -38.31 -16.40
N ASN A 451 13.64 -37.14 -16.89
CA ASN A 451 12.23 -36.83 -17.13
C ASN A 451 11.95 -36.29 -18.55
N PRO A 452 12.48 -36.91 -19.62
CA PRO A 452 12.40 -36.32 -20.97
C PRO A 452 10.97 -36.15 -21.48
N ALA A 453 10.05 -37.03 -21.08
CA ALA A 453 8.63 -36.94 -21.46
C ALA A 453 7.94 -35.69 -20.89
N GLU A 454 8.27 -35.28 -19.66
CA GLU A 454 7.70 -34.08 -19.04
C GLU A 454 8.15 -32.83 -19.81
N PHE A 455 9.45 -32.77 -20.17
CA PHE A 455 10.00 -31.66 -20.94
C PHE A 455 9.51 -31.61 -22.38
N GLN A 456 9.40 -32.77 -23.03
CA GLN A 456 8.80 -32.86 -24.36
C GLN A 456 7.35 -32.36 -24.34
N SER A 457 6.58 -32.73 -23.31
CA SER A 457 5.20 -32.25 -23.13
C SER A 457 5.16 -30.72 -22.94
N PHE A 458 6.05 -30.19 -22.10
CA PHE A 458 6.18 -28.74 -21.87
C PHE A 458 6.58 -27.96 -23.13
N ILE A 459 7.56 -28.46 -23.90
CA ILE A 459 7.97 -27.80 -25.15
C ILE A 459 6.85 -27.86 -26.18
N LYS A 460 6.15 -28.99 -26.31
CA LYS A 460 4.98 -29.10 -27.20
C LYS A 460 3.87 -28.15 -26.79
N SER A 461 3.59 -28.01 -25.48
CA SER A 461 2.57 -27.07 -24.98
C SER A 461 2.95 -25.60 -25.12
N LEU A 462 4.22 -25.29 -25.42
CA LEU A 462 4.69 -23.97 -25.83
C LEU A 462 4.58 -23.74 -27.34
N ILE A 463 4.95 -24.73 -28.15
CA ILE A 463 4.95 -24.61 -29.62
C ILE A 463 3.52 -24.46 -30.15
N ILE A 464 2.59 -25.30 -29.67
CA ILE A 464 1.22 -25.35 -30.20
C ILE A 464 0.49 -23.99 -30.09
N PRO A 465 0.52 -23.28 -28.95
CA PRO A 465 -0.14 -21.98 -28.86
C PRO A 465 0.54 -20.90 -29.71
N LEU A 466 1.87 -20.96 -29.87
CA LEU A 466 2.63 -20.02 -30.70
C LEU A 466 2.38 -20.19 -32.21
N SER A 467 1.78 -21.32 -32.61
CA SER A 467 1.36 -21.60 -33.99
C SER A 467 -0.14 -21.37 -34.24
N ASP A 468 -0.90 -21.02 -33.20
CA ASP A 468 -2.36 -20.90 -33.32
C ASP A 468 -2.75 -19.59 -34.04
N GLU A 469 -3.28 -19.72 -35.26
CA GLU A 469 -3.82 -18.60 -36.04
C GLU A 469 -4.94 -17.86 -35.30
N ARG A 470 -5.67 -18.53 -34.39
CA ARG A 470 -6.72 -17.89 -33.57
C ARG A 470 -6.11 -16.97 -32.52
N LEU A 471 -5.01 -17.38 -31.90
CA LEU A 471 -4.27 -16.52 -30.97
C LEU A 471 -3.73 -15.30 -31.72
N THR A 472 -3.15 -15.53 -32.90
CA THR A 472 -2.67 -14.48 -33.81
C THR A 472 -3.78 -13.47 -34.16
N SER A 473 -4.90 -13.98 -34.65
CA SER A 473 -6.03 -13.15 -35.10
C SER A 473 -6.57 -12.35 -33.91
N ARG A 474 -6.70 -12.96 -32.72
CA ARG A 474 -7.14 -12.24 -31.52
C ARG A 474 -6.17 -11.17 -31.07
N LEU A 475 -4.86 -11.43 -31.06
CA LEU A 475 -3.86 -10.42 -30.70
C LEU A 475 -3.84 -9.24 -31.70
N GLN A 476 -4.16 -9.49 -32.98
CA GLN A 476 -4.24 -8.45 -34.00
C GLN A 476 -5.57 -7.66 -33.94
N GLU A 477 -6.69 -8.37 -33.80
CA GLU A 477 -8.05 -7.81 -33.83
C GLU A 477 -8.43 -7.14 -32.51
N GLN A 478 -8.03 -7.73 -31.38
CA GLN A 478 -8.53 -7.39 -30.06
C GLN A 478 -7.45 -6.77 -29.16
N LYS A 479 -6.79 -5.71 -29.64
CA LYS A 479 -5.78 -4.91 -28.89
C LYS A 479 -6.18 -4.50 -27.46
N GLU A 480 -7.42 -4.72 -27.04
CA GLU A 480 -7.96 -4.35 -25.73
C GLU A 480 -8.53 -5.52 -24.90
N THR A 481 -8.73 -6.74 -25.43
CA THR A 481 -9.51 -7.78 -24.69
C THR A 481 -8.70 -8.93 -24.09
N PHE A 482 -7.38 -8.98 -24.32
CA PHE A 482 -6.59 -9.98 -23.63
C PHE A 482 -6.31 -9.54 -22.18
N LEU A 483 -6.24 -10.50 -21.25
CA LEU A 483 -6.14 -10.31 -19.79
C LEU A 483 -5.20 -9.17 -19.33
N ASN A 484 -4.17 -8.86 -20.12
CA ASN A 484 -3.13 -7.90 -19.77
C ASN A 484 -3.06 -6.66 -20.69
N GLU A 485 -3.65 -6.65 -21.88
CA GLU A 485 -3.47 -5.54 -22.85
C GLU A 485 -4.29 -4.30 -22.48
N TYR A 486 -5.50 -4.46 -21.93
CA TYR A 486 -6.30 -3.38 -21.33
C TYR A 486 -5.54 -2.62 -20.22
N LEU A 487 -4.58 -3.29 -19.59
CA LEU A 487 -3.87 -2.78 -18.42
C LEU A 487 -2.76 -1.83 -18.83
N LYS A 488 -2.13 -2.02 -20.00
CA LYS A 488 -1.12 -1.08 -20.50
C LYS A 488 -1.72 0.30 -20.77
N SER A 489 -2.86 0.36 -21.48
CA SER A 489 -3.48 1.61 -21.89
C SER A 489 -4.11 2.40 -20.74
N SER A 490 -4.53 1.72 -19.65
CA SER A 490 -5.35 2.36 -18.61
C SER A 490 -4.80 2.28 -17.18
N GLU A 491 -3.92 1.32 -16.87
CA GLU A 491 -3.40 1.08 -15.52
C GLU A 491 -1.90 1.31 -15.39
N LEU A 492 -1.13 1.06 -16.45
CA LEU A 492 0.33 1.21 -16.48
C LEU A 492 0.82 2.53 -17.07
N ALA A 493 -0.09 3.43 -17.50
CA ALA A 493 0.26 4.77 -17.99
C ALA A 493 1.04 5.61 -16.96
N LEU A 494 1.05 5.18 -15.69
CA LEU A 494 1.89 5.75 -14.63
C LEU A 494 3.37 5.35 -14.72
N ILE A 495 3.77 4.35 -15.50
CA ILE A 495 5.18 3.99 -15.67
C ILE A 495 5.63 4.61 -16.99
N LYS A 496 6.68 5.42 -16.95
CA LYS A 496 7.21 6.06 -18.15
C LYS A 496 7.77 5.00 -19.11
N ASP A 497 7.38 5.06 -20.38
CA ASP A 497 7.76 4.08 -21.41
C ASP A 497 9.29 3.91 -21.53
N ASP A 498 10.05 5.00 -21.44
CA ASP A 498 11.52 4.95 -21.51
C ASP A 498 12.12 4.26 -20.28
N PHE A 499 11.56 4.52 -19.09
CA PHE A 499 11.98 3.85 -17.88
C PHE A 499 11.68 2.35 -17.97
N PHE A 500 10.47 2.01 -18.42
CA PHE A 500 10.02 0.66 -18.66
C PHE A 500 11.00 -0.12 -19.57
N LYS A 501 11.35 0.43 -20.74
CA LYS A 501 12.33 -0.15 -21.66
C LYS A 501 13.72 -0.28 -21.04
N SER A 502 14.15 0.74 -20.30
CA SER A 502 15.44 0.74 -19.58
C SER A 502 15.52 -0.39 -18.55
N VAL A 503 14.45 -0.66 -17.79
CA VAL A 503 14.40 -1.78 -16.82
C VAL A 503 14.61 -3.11 -17.53
N PHE A 504 13.84 -3.38 -18.57
CA PHE A 504 13.95 -4.64 -19.31
C PHE A 504 15.31 -4.81 -19.99
N SER A 505 15.86 -3.75 -20.60
CA SER A 505 17.22 -3.77 -21.16
C SER A 505 18.29 -4.08 -20.11
N LYS A 506 18.21 -3.47 -18.93
CA LYS A 506 19.12 -3.76 -17.81
C LYS A 506 18.96 -5.19 -17.29
N CYS A 507 17.74 -5.70 -17.18
CA CYS A 507 17.50 -7.10 -16.79
C CYS A 507 18.05 -8.08 -17.82
N ALA A 508 17.86 -7.80 -19.11
CA ALA A 508 18.45 -8.59 -20.20
C ALA A 508 19.98 -8.58 -20.13
N ASN A 509 20.61 -7.42 -19.93
CA ASN A 509 22.05 -7.30 -19.78
C ASN A 509 22.57 -8.04 -18.53
N HIS A 510 21.85 -7.97 -17.41
CA HIS A 510 22.18 -8.74 -16.20
C HIS A 510 22.09 -10.25 -16.45
N LEU A 511 21.04 -10.68 -17.15
CA LEU A 511 20.87 -12.08 -17.53
C LEU A 511 22.02 -12.53 -18.43
N SER A 512 22.37 -11.79 -19.48
CA SER A 512 23.52 -12.09 -20.36
C SER A 512 24.83 -12.24 -19.59
N LYS A 513 25.12 -11.36 -18.64
CA LYS A 513 26.34 -11.47 -17.80
C LYS A 513 26.34 -12.74 -16.95
N THR A 514 25.20 -13.07 -16.35
CA THR A 514 25.02 -14.29 -15.55
C THR A 514 25.17 -15.56 -16.39
N CYS A 515 24.98 -15.48 -17.71
CA CYS A 515 25.19 -16.61 -18.63
C CYS A 515 26.68 -16.94 -18.80
N ILE A 516 27.52 -15.91 -18.94
CA ILE A 516 28.95 -16.05 -19.22
C ILE A 516 29.67 -16.73 -18.05
N ASP A 517 29.25 -16.47 -16.82
CA ASP A 517 29.92 -16.98 -15.62
C ASP A 517 29.63 -18.46 -15.33
N LYS A 518 28.63 -19.06 -15.99
CA LYS A 518 28.28 -20.47 -15.78
C LYS A 518 29.09 -21.35 -16.72
N LYS A 519 29.87 -22.28 -16.15
CA LYS A 519 30.52 -23.33 -16.95
C LYS A 519 29.48 -24.07 -17.79
N PRO A 520 29.76 -24.33 -19.08
CA PRO A 520 28.88 -25.15 -19.89
C PRO A 520 28.73 -26.52 -19.21
N ASP A 521 27.48 -26.98 -19.10
CA ASP A 521 27.19 -28.32 -18.61
C ASP A 521 27.57 -29.33 -19.72
N ASP A 522 28.55 -30.18 -19.45
CA ASP A 522 29.03 -31.23 -20.35
C ASP A 522 28.08 -32.44 -20.41
N SER A 523 26.76 -32.24 -20.29
CA SER A 523 25.85 -33.40 -20.36
C SER A 523 25.81 -33.95 -21.79
N ASP A 524 26.22 -35.20 -21.91
CA ASP A 524 26.28 -35.89 -23.19
C ASP A 524 24.94 -36.47 -23.66
N TYR A 525 23.84 -36.19 -22.94
CA TYR A 525 22.52 -36.66 -23.33
C TYR A 525 22.03 -35.95 -24.60
N ALA A 526 22.04 -36.67 -25.72
CA ALA A 526 21.64 -36.15 -27.02
C ALA A 526 20.21 -35.57 -27.04
N GLN A 527 19.29 -36.15 -26.26
CA GLN A 527 17.92 -35.65 -26.14
C GLN A 527 17.85 -34.29 -25.43
N CYS A 528 18.68 -34.06 -24.40
CA CYS A 528 18.80 -32.76 -23.75
C CYS A 528 19.32 -31.70 -24.73
N LYS A 529 20.29 -32.08 -25.59
CA LYS A 529 20.81 -31.20 -26.67
C LYS A 529 19.69 -30.81 -27.66
N ILE A 530 18.83 -31.75 -28.06
CA ILE A 530 17.66 -31.46 -28.92
C ILE A 530 16.68 -30.50 -28.21
N PHE A 531 16.30 -30.77 -26.96
CA PHE A 531 15.38 -29.89 -26.23
C PHE A 531 15.92 -28.47 -26.04
N LYS A 532 17.22 -28.33 -25.75
CA LYS A 532 17.87 -27.00 -25.72
C LYS A 532 17.80 -26.30 -27.07
N GLN A 533 18.09 -27.00 -28.16
CA GLN A 533 18.02 -26.42 -29.50
C GLN A 533 16.61 -25.95 -29.85
N VAL A 534 15.61 -26.81 -29.64
CA VAL A 534 14.20 -26.47 -29.88
C VAL A 534 13.79 -25.27 -29.03
N PHE A 535 14.12 -25.27 -27.75
CA PHE A 535 13.73 -24.20 -26.84
C PHE A 535 14.48 -22.88 -27.12
N THR A 536 15.73 -22.95 -27.58
CA THR A 536 16.47 -21.79 -28.11
C THR A 536 15.73 -21.16 -29.29
N ARG A 537 15.26 -21.98 -30.25
CA ARG A 537 14.47 -21.47 -31.37
C ARG A 537 13.18 -20.80 -30.93
N ILE A 538 12.48 -21.38 -29.95
CA ILE A 538 11.27 -20.77 -29.38
C ILE A 538 11.60 -19.41 -28.78
N VAL A 539 12.67 -19.30 -27.99
CA VAL A 539 13.12 -18.03 -27.37
C VAL A 539 13.47 -16.97 -28.43
N VAL A 540 14.24 -17.34 -29.45
CA VAL A 540 14.62 -16.43 -30.55
C VAL A 540 13.40 -16.00 -31.34
N SER A 541 12.54 -16.95 -31.71
CA SER A 541 11.32 -16.66 -32.48
C SER A 541 10.40 -15.74 -31.69
N LEU A 542 10.21 -16.00 -30.39
CA LEU A 542 9.39 -15.18 -29.51
C LEU A 542 9.93 -13.75 -29.34
N ASN A 543 11.25 -13.56 -29.38
CA ASN A 543 11.87 -12.24 -29.32
C ASN A 543 11.58 -11.43 -30.58
N GLU A 544 11.77 -12.03 -31.76
CA GLU A 544 11.56 -11.35 -33.04
C GLU A 544 10.07 -11.14 -33.35
N SER A 545 9.22 -12.07 -32.95
CA SER A 545 7.79 -12.11 -33.28
C SER A 545 7.00 -12.71 -32.12
N TYR A 546 5.74 -12.32 -31.95
CA TYR A 546 4.85 -12.98 -30.98
C TYR A 546 4.22 -14.29 -31.53
N ILE A 547 4.55 -14.66 -32.78
CA ILE A 547 4.06 -15.84 -33.51
C ILE A 547 5.24 -16.60 -34.12
N MET A 548 5.17 -17.92 -34.13
CA MET A 548 6.10 -18.77 -34.87
C MET A 548 5.52 -19.11 -36.24
N ASP A 549 6.31 -18.96 -37.30
CA ASP A 549 5.91 -19.43 -38.62
C ASP A 549 5.73 -20.95 -38.64
N LYS A 550 4.88 -21.41 -39.55
CA LYS A 550 4.49 -22.82 -39.64
C LYS A 550 5.68 -23.75 -39.87
N ASP A 551 6.66 -23.35 -40.66
CA ASP A 551 7.83 -24.18 -40.96
C ASP A 551 8.71 -24.36 -39.72
N THR A 552 8.90 -23.28 -38.95
CA THR A 552 9.61 -23.35 -37.66
C THR A 552 8.87 -24.25 -36.67
N VAL A 553 7.54 -24.16 -36.61
CA VAL A 553 6.69 -25.00 -35.76
C VAL A 553 6.82 -26.48 -36.12
N ASP A 554 6.62 -26.81 -37.40
CA ASP A 554 6.70 -28.18 -37.91
C ASP A 554 8.10 -28.76 -37.68
N SER A 555 9.16 -27.95 -37.89
CA SER A 555 10.54 -28.32 -37.60
C SER A 555 10.76 -28.61 -36.10
N CYS A 556 10.28 -27.73 -35.22
CA CYS A 556 10.41 -27.90 -33.77
C CYS A 556 9.62 -29.12 -33.26
N LEU A 557 8.43 -29.38 -33.79
CA LEU A 557 7.62 -30.55 -33.45
C LEU A 557 8.26 -31.84 -33.95
N ALA A 558 8.79 -31.87 -35.17
CA ALA A 558 9.51 -33.02 -35.72
C ALA A 558 10.74 -33.37 -34.87
N LEU A 559 11.55 -32.38 -34.49
CA LEU A 559 12.70 -32.58 -33.59
C LEU A 559 12.26 -33.13 -32.23
N CYS A 560 11.12 -32.68 -31.71
CA CYS A 560 10.57 -33.18 -30.46
C CYS A 560 10.02 -34.61 -30.54
N GLN A 561 9.80 -35.18 -31.73
CA GLN A 561 9.29 -36.55 -31.91
C GLN A 561 10.39 -37.61 -32.02
N ILE A 562 11.66 -37.22 -32.19
CA ILE A 562 12.77 -38.15 -32.34
C ILE A 562 12.96 -38.93 -31.03
N ASP A 563 12.60 -40.22 -31.02
CA ASP A 563 12.90 -41.12 -29.90
C ASP A 563 14.36 -41.57 -29.96
N MET A 564 15.18 -40.98 -29.10
CA MET A 564 16.61 -41.28 -29.06
C MET A 564 16.90 -42.70 -28.55
N ARG A 565 15.93 -43.41 -27.93
CA ARG A 565 16.10 -44.80 -27.50
C ARG A 565 16.31 -45.74 -28.68
N GLU A 566 15.78 -45.40 -29.84
CA GLU A 566 15.90 -46.19 -31.07
C GLU A 566 17.13 -45.80 -31.90
N SER A 567 17.72 -44.62 -31.65
CA SER A 567 18.81 -44.06 -32.47
C SER A 567 20.14 -44.81 -32.40
N SER A 568 20.36 -45.67 -31.40
CA SER A 568 21.53 -46.56 -31.38
C SER A 568 21.51 -47.61 -32.51
N LYS A 569 20.40 -47.72 -33.26
CA LYS A 569 20.22 -48.67 -34.37
C LYS A 569 19.85 -48.03 -35.71
N ILE A 570 19.78 -46.70 -35.82
CA ILE A 570 19.31 -46.05 -37.06
C ILE A 570 20.43 -46.02 -38.10
N GLN A 571 20.22 -46.74 -39.21
CA GLN A 571 21.05 -46.63 -40.41
C GLN A 571 21.00 -45.21 -40.99
N PRO A 572 22.06 -44.72 -41.64
CA PRO A 572 22.13 -43.35 -42.13
C PRO A 572 20.95 -43.05 -43.06
N ILE A 573 20.08 -42.12 -42.65
CA ILE A 573 18.93 -41.70 -43.46
C ILE A 573 19.48 -40.90 -44.65
N GLN A 574 19.57 -41.56 -45.81
CA GLN A 574 19.86 -40.91 -47.09
C GLN A 574 18.55 -40.35 -47.68
N ASN A 575 18.59 -39.05 -48.03
CA ASN A 575 17.80 -38.41 -49.09
C ASN A 575 16.70 -37.37 -48.78
N ASN A 576 16.62 -36.77 -47.58
CA ASN A 576 15.95 -35.45 -47.42
C ASN A 576 16.79 -34.46 -46.58
N SER A 577 18.12 -34.60 -46.60
CA SER A 577 19.06 -34.07 -45.60
C SER A 577 19.40 -32.58 -45.66
N LEU A 578 18.86 -31.81 -46.61
CA LEU A 578 19.32 -30.44 -46.82
C LEU A 578 18.93 -29.47 -45.69
N SER A 579 17.80 -29.69 -45.00
CA SER A 579 17.43 -28.81 -43.86
C SER A 579 18.14 -29.22 -42.57
N ILE A 580 18.31 -30.53 -42.31
CA ILE A 580 18.93 -31.03 -41.07
C ILE A 580 20.40 -30.64 -40.96
N SER A 581 21.14 -30.59 -42.08
CA SER A 581 22.57 -30.22 -42.06
C SER A 581 22.81 -28.75 -41.74
N GLN A 582 22.03 -27.82 -42.30
CA GLN A 582 22.08 -26.39 -41.97
C GLN A 582 21.72 -26.17 -40.50
N PHE A 583 20.75 -26.91 -39.97
CA PHE A 583 20.38 -26.84 -38.55
C PHE A 583 21.48 -27.29 -37.59
N LEU A 584 22.33 -28.24 -38.01
CA LEU A 584 23.46 -28.72 -37.20
C LEU A 584 24.59 -27.69 -37.13
N GLU A 585 24.81 -26.89 -38.17
CA GLU A 585 25.80 -25.82 -38.16
C GLU A 585 25.39 -24.66 -37.25
N ASP A 586 24.15 -24.19 -37.34
CA ASP A 586 23.64 -23.16 -36.43
C ASP A 586 23.67 -23.61 -34.97
N SER A 587 23.46 -24.91 -34.73
CA SER A 587 23.51 -25.48 -33.38
C SER A 587 24.87 -25.37 -32.69
N LYS A 588 25.97 -25.24 -33.45
CA LYS A 588 27.32 -25.07 -32.87
C LYS A 588 27.43 -23.77 -32.11
N ASN A 589 26.65 -22.75 -32.48
CA ASN A 589 26.68 -21.43 -31.88
C ASN A 589 25.83 -21.32 -30.59
N TYR A 590 25.08 -22.35 -30.22
CA TYR A 590 24.18 -22.31 -29.05
C TYR A 590 24.54 -23.33 -27.95
N LYS A 591 25.69 -24.01 -28.06
CA LYS A 591 26.04 -25.13 -27.18
C LYS A 591 26.18 -24.75 -25.69
N ASN A 592 26.47 -23.48 -25.39
CA ASN A 592 26.86 -23.07 -24.04
C ASN A 592 25.71 -22.55 -23.17
N VAL A 593 24.47 -22.47 -23.68
CA VAL A 593 23.35 -21.91 -22.91
C VAL A 593 22.62 -23.01 -22.14
N SER A 594 22.63 -22.93 -20.79
CA SER A 594 21.86 -23.87 -19.96
C SER A 594 20.34 -23.70 -20.18
N PHE A 595 19.58 -24.78 -19.99
CA PHE A 595 18.12 -24.71 -20.12
C PHE A 595 17.50 -23.73 -19.11
N SER A 596 18.08 -23.60 -17.91
CA SER A 596 17.65 -22.63 -16.90
C SER A 596 17.74 -21.18 -17.38
N ILE A 597 18.75 -20.86 -18.17
CA ILE A 597 18.94 -19.53 -18.77
C ILE A 597 17.90 -19.29 -19.85
N LEU A 598 17.64 -20.29 -20.71
CA LEU A 598 16.59 -20.19 -21.73
C LEU A 598 15.21 -19.96 -21.10
N LEU A 599 14.90 -20.61 -19.97
CA LEU A 599 13.65 -20.36 -19.24
C LEU A 599 13.55 -18.91 -18.75
N LYS A 600 14.65 -18.36 -18.22
CA LYS A 600 14.70 -16.95 -17.81
C LYS A 600 14.49 -15.99 -18.98
N TRP A 601 15.12 -16.27 -20.13
CA TRP A 601 14.95 -15.45 -21.34
C TRP A 601 13.52 -15.52 -21.86
N PHE A 602 12.96 -16.72 -21.99
CA PHE A 602 11.57 -16.93 -22.38
C PHE A 602 10.63 -16.13 -21.48
N THR A 603 10.79 -16.27 -20.16
CA THR A 603 10.03 -15.53 -19.16
C THR A 603 10.18 -14.01 -19.33
N LEU A 604 11.40 -13.49 -19.48
CA LEU A 604 11.65 -12.05 -19.57
C LEU A 604 11.03 -11.45 -20.84
N ILE A 605 11.14 -12.15 -21.97
CA ILE A 605 10.49 -11.80 -23.25
C ILE A 605 8.96 -11.84 -23.11
N TYR A 606 8.45 -12.89 -22.46
CA TYR A 606 7.02 -13.02 -22.23
C TYR A 606 6.47 -11.89 -21.36
N GLU A 607 7.15 -11.58 -20.25
CA GLU A 607 6.80 -10.48 -19.35
C GLU A 607 6.73 -9.16 -20.14
N LEU A 608 7.77 -8.85 -20.92
CA LEU A 608 7.84 -7.66 -21.75
C LEU A 608 6.68 -7.57 -22.77
N LYS A 609 6.44 -8.62 -23.55
CA LYS A 609 5.47 -8.61 -24.66
C LYS A 609 4.03 -8.73 -24.19
N PHE A 610 3.74 -9.65 -23.26
CA PHE A 610 2.37 -10.07 -22.95
C PHE A 610 1.86 -9.62 -21.58
N ILE A 611 2.72 -9.28 -20.61
CA ILE A 611 2.25 -8.76 -19.31
C ILE A 611 2.21 -7.24 -19.36
N PHE A 612 3.24 -6.64 -19.95
CA PHE A 612 3.35 -5.19 -20.05
C PHE A 612 3.09 -4.66 -21.47
N GLY A 613 2.55 -5.52 -22.34
CA GLY A 613 1.88 -5.14 -23.60
C GLY A 613 2.74 -4.45 -24.64
N ASP A 614 4.05 -4.70 -24.69
CA ASP A 614 4.92 -4.23 -25.77
C ASP A 614 5.22 -5.35 -26.76
N THR A 615 4.20 -5.82 -27.49
CA THR A 615 4.29 -6.98 -28.40
C THR A 615 5.35 -6.82 -29.49
N ASN A 616 5.60 -5.58 -29.92
CA ASN A 616 6.60 -5.23 -30.93
C ASN A 616 8.00 -5.02 -30.37
N SER A 617 8.16 -4.91 -29.05
CA SER A 617 9.50 -4.80 -28.46
C SER A 617 10.29 -6.09 -28.62
N LYS A 618 11.61 -5.92 -28.72
CA LYS A 618 12.56 -7.01 -28.78
C LYS A 618 13.84 -6.62 -28.06
N PHE A 619 14.60 -7.62 -27.65
CA PHE A 619 15.95 -7.42 -27.12
C PHE A 619 16.94 -7.49 -28.28
N ASP A 620 17.52 -6.35 -28.66
CA ASP A 620 18.55 -6.29 -29.72
C ASP A 620 19.81 -7.08 -29.34
N ASN A 621 20.03 -7.25 -28.02
CA ASN A 621 21.17 -7.97 -27.46
C ASN A 621 20.87 -9.45 -27.19
N LEU A 622 19.75 -10.01 -27.67
CA LEU A 622 19.50 -11.46 -27.62
C LEU A 622 20.35 -12.18 -28.67
N ASN A 623 21.66 -12.00 -28.59
CA ASN A 623 22.59 -12.70 -29.44
C ASN A 623 23.05 -13.95 -28.70
N LEU A 624 22.16 -14.95 -28.66
CA LEU A 624 22.48 -16.26 -28.06
C LEU A 624 23.68 -16.92 -28.76
N ALA A 625 24.03 -16.49 -29.98
CA ALA A 625 25.21 -16.92 -30.72
C ALA A 625 26.52 -16.20 -30.31
N ARG A 626 26.46 -15.00 -29.72
CA ARG A 626 27.62 -14.23 -29.21
C ARG A 626 27.88 -14.42 -27.70
N LEU A 627 27.10 -15.25 -27.01
CA LEU A 627 27.37 -15.66 -25.62
C LEU A 627 28.39 -16.81 -25.53
N ILE A 628 29.11 -17.04 -26.63
CA ILE A 628 30.33 -17.85 -26.78
C ILE A 628 31.47 -16.86 -26.96
#